data_AF-A0A0D8Y4J1-F1
#
_entry.id   AF-A0A0D8Y4J1-F1
#
_cell.length_a   1.000
_cell.length_b   1.000
_cell.length_c   1.000
_cell.angle_alpha   90.00
_cell.angle_beta   90.00
_cell.angle_gamma   90.00
#
_symmetry.space_group_name_H-M   'P 1'
#
loop_
_entity.id
_entity.type
_entity.pdbx_description
1 polymer ?
#
loop_
_entity_poly.entity_id
_entity_poly.type
_entity_poly.pdbx_seq_one_letter_code
_entity_poly.pdbx_strand_id
1 'polypeptide(L)'
;MGSCLCKEKTRRHNENRSARGSRPHRREEDLNGSSQSSELDAEYDLEGPSHLGRRMSVTNYVGNDVKDLIRQTLKVIRSLVNNEQEPPASLLKLNMIAEREKGWLLVVESLIDTVPDDDSLGPAVITLFLDECPLPSKDTVHRLLCSLRLDQASLSDSSRKQSSLAEKLAGSSSVAMCNSTTLTYLISRISPPFNHIRVVLFALLALEKFAQTSENQFLISRTLENSAIHPLKQLEHWRQSTSDTMKRQVGFCATWALDNIFVTPNRAYAYETTDVSHINVMLNHEDVSEYLKIGPDGLEARCDVSSFESVRCTFAVLDGVWFYEATVFTPGVMQIGFATKRSRFLNHEGYGIGDDEYSVAYDGCRQLLWHNASSTRHEHEPWCPGDVLGCLLNIAAGTVMFFLNGQPLQKPHLDFLKNRPIDDGVFAAASFMSFQQCRFNFGAEPFKYPPDVEFKSFNDGGATLTVEQKTILPRRRRLELLQREPIPDDYCTICYSNPGDTVLSPCLHGGICKICSMQLDHCPLCRQAIENRIMEEEALDVSVRRVSGSTGRLSSSSRRISNGRTHVSPFRFTTEI
;
A
#
# COMPACT_ATOMS: atom_id res chain seq x y z
N MET A 1 -11.83 15.63 12.49
CA MET A 1 -11.47 17.03 12.14
C MET A 1 -9.95 17.11 12.12
N GLY A 2 -9.34 17.69 11.09
CA GLY A 2 -7.89 17.86 11.00
C GLY A 2 -7.57 19.29 10.57
N SER A 3 -6.65 19.93 11.28
CA SER A 3 -6.32 21.35 11.10
C SER A 3 -5.35 21.56 9.94
N CYS A 4 -5.65 22.49 9.04
CA CYS A 4 -4.72 22.88 7.98
C CYS A 4 -3.53 23.68 8.57
N LEU A 5 -2.30 23.33 8.16
CA LEU A 5 -1.07 24.07 8.51
C LEU A 5 -0.36 24.52 7.24
N CYS A 6 -0.67 25.73 6.79
CA CYS A 6 0.01 26.37 5.66
C CYS A 6 1.47 26.68 6.00
N LYS A 7 2.41 26.24 5.15
CA LYS A 7 3.84 26.60 5.27
C LYS A 7 4.13 27.91 4.54
N GLU A 8 4.19 29.02 5.27
CA GLU A 8 4.74 30.28 4.73
C GLU A 8 6.26 30.20 4.57
N LYS A 9 6.79 30.75 3.47
CA LYS A 9 8.23 30.72 3.15
C LYS A 9 8.99 31.89 3.79
N THR A 10 9.47 31.71 5.02
CA THR A 10 10.29 32.73 5.71
C THR A 10 11.71 32.83 5.11
N ARG A 11 11.90 33.70 4.11
CA ARG A 11 13.24 34.07 3.60
C ARG A 11 14.00 34.87 4.67
N ARG A 12 15.09 34.32 5.21
CA ARG A 12 16.00 35.07 6.09
C ARG A 12 16.79 36.11 5.29
N HIS A 13 16.72 37.37 5.71
CA HIS A 13 17.71 38.39 5.37
C HIS A 13 19.01 38.15 6.14
N ASN A 14 20.13 38.59 5.57
CA ASN A 14 21.35 38.84 6.32
C ASN A 14 22.05 40.06 5.69
N GLU A 15 22.18 41.15 6.43
CA GLU A 15 22.73 42.42 5.94
C GLU A 15 24.21 42.57 6.32
N ASN A 16 25.05 43.08 5.41
CA ASN A 16 25.70 44.40 5.53
C ASN A 16 26.75 44.67 4.43
N ARG A 17 26.67 45.87 3.83
CA ARG A 17 27.78 46.79 3.44
C ARG A 17 28.85 46.30 2.42
N SER A 18 29.35 47.14 1.49
CA SER A 18 29.05 48.55 1.18
C SER A 18 29.65 49.08 -0.14
N ALA A 19 28.92 50.00 -0.80
CA ALA A 19 29.38 51.01 -1.78
C ALA A 19 29.84 50.52 -3.18
N ARG A 20 29.81 51.32 -4.28
CA ARG A 20 29.58 52.78 -4.49
C ARG A 20 28.75 53.08 -5.78
N GLY A 21 27.87 54.10 -5.73
CA GLY A 21 27.46 55.00 -6.85
C GLY A 21 26.61 54.43 -8.01
N SER A 22 25.73 55.19 -8.69
CA SER A 22 25.23 56.58 -8.52
C SER A 22 23.79 56.75 -9.11
N ARG A 23 23.10 57.87 -8.78
CA ARG A 23 21.69 58.26 -9.09
C ARG A 23 21.59 59.81 -9.22
N PRO A 24 20.41 60.48 -9.41
CA PRO A 24 19.03 60.07 -9.80
C PRO A 24 18.73 60.52 -11.26
N HIS A 25 17.70 61.24 -11.77
CA HIS A 25 16.39 61.89 -11.38
C HIS A 25 15.65 62.24 -12.73
N ARG A 26 14.38 62.64 -12.94
CA ARG A 26 13.12 63.04 -12.23
C ARG A 26 11.90 62.33 -12.90
N ARG A 27 10.58 62.39 -12.55
CA ARG A 27 9.60 63.37 -11.96
C ARG A 27 9.07 64.46 -12.91
N GLU A 28 7.77 64.80 -13.01
CA GLU A 28 6.47 64.37 -12.39
C GLU A 28 5.36 64.41 -13.49
N GLU A 29 4.29 63.60 -13.50
CA GLU A 29 2.92 63.84 -12.94
C GLU A 29 2.33 65.24 -13.29
N ASP A 30 1.08 65.39 -13.79
CA ASP A 30 -0.17 65.10 -13.06
C ASP A 30 -1.49 64.99 -13.93
N LEU A 31 -2.63 64.78 -13.26
CA LEU A 31 -4.03 64.45 -13.68
C LEU A 31 -4.83 65.51 -14.50
N ASN A 32 -5.89 65.08 -15.24
CA ASN A 32 -7.34 65.34 -14.94
C ASN A 32 -8.36 64.82 -16.00
N GLY A 33 -9.66 64.70 -15.66
CA GLY A 33 -10.82 64.77 -16.59
C GLY A 33 -11.63 63.50 -16.88
N SER A 34 -12.97 63.60 -17.06
CA SER A 34 -13.90 62.47 -17.32
C SER A 34 -15.14 62.82 -18.18
N SER A 35 -15.79 61.82 -18.83
CA SER A 35 -17.10 61.91 -19.53
C SER A 35 -17.69 60.50 -19.78
N GLN A 36 -18.97 60.38 -20.22
CA GLN A 36 -19.76 59.12 -20.31
C GLN A 36 -20.38 58.84 -21.70
N SER A 37 -21.02 57.66 -21.84
CA SER A 37 -21.95 57.19 -22.90
C SER A 37 -21.33 56.72 -24.24
N SER A 38 -21.94 55.82 -25.04
CA SER A 38 -23.25 55.13 -24.94
C SER A 38 -23.19 53.66 -25.43
N GLU A 39 -24.29 52.92 -25.27
CA GLU A 39 -24.56 51.60 -25.89
C GLU A 39 -24.95 51.74 -27.38
N LEU A 40 -24.86 50.64 -28.16
CA LEU A 40 -25.93 50.09 -29.04
C LEU A 40 -25.45 48.89 -29.91
N ASP A 41 -26.42 48.14 -30.45
CA ASP A 41 -26.28 46.81 -31.06
C ASP A 41 -25.84 46.76 -32.55
N ALA A 42 -25.48 45.56 -33.00
CA ALA A 42 -25.45 45.17 -34.41
C ALA A 42 -25.74 43.66 -34.57
N GLU A 43 -27.01 43.31 -34.78
CA GLU A 43 -27.40 41.96 -35.22
C GLU A 43 -26.95 41.68 -36.67
N TYR A 44 -26.66 40.42 -36.98
CA TYR A 44 -26.61 39.92 -38.36
C TYR A 44 -27.06 38.46 -38.41
N ASP A 45 -28.36 38.25 -38.58
CA ASP A 45 -28.95 36.94 -38.80
C ASP A 45 -28.89 36.56 -40.29
N LEU A 46 -28.48 35.33 -40.58
CA LEU A 46 -28.65 34.68 -41.89
C LEU A 46 -28.87 33.18 -41.68
N GLU A 47 -30.09 32.70 -41.93
CA GLU A 47 -30.46 31.31 -41.78
C GLU A 47 -29.77 30.40 -42.83
N GLY A 48 -29.25 29.25 -42.40
CA GLY A 48 -28.65 28.24 -43.29
C GLY A 48 -28.29 26.94 -42.55
N PRO A 49 -28.70 25.75 -43.01
CA PRO A 49 -28.69 24.55 -42.17
C PRO A 49 -27.35 23.80 -42.14
N SER A 50 -26.93 23.34 -40.93
CA SER A 50 -26.18 22.07 -40.67
C SER A 50 -25.47 21.99 -39.29
N HIS A 51 -25.91 22.71 -38.26
CA HIS A 51 -25.23 22.75 -36.94
C HIS A 51 -25.00 21.39 -36.24
N LEU A 52 -25.74 20.33 -36.60
CA LEU A 52 -25.50 18.96 -36.10
C LEU A 52 -24.19 18.35 -36.62
N GLY A 53 -23.87 18.50 -37.92
CA GLY A 53 -22.68 17.87 -38.52
C GLY A 53 -21.37 18.49 -38.03
N ARG A 54 -21.33 19.82 -37.89
CA ARG A 54 -20.12 20.54 -37.46
C ARG A 54 -19.79 20.30 -35.98
N ARG A 55 -20.79 20.03 -35.13
CA ARG A 55 -20.60 19.80 -33.68
C ARG A 55 -19.96 18.43 -33.39
N MET A 56 -20.38 17.38 -34.10
CA MET A 56 -19.78 16.04 -34.00
C MET A 56 -18.33 16.00 -34.53
N SER A 57 -18.03 16.82 -35.55
CA SER A 57 -16.67 16.95 -36.09
C SER A 57 -15.68 17.43 -35.02
N VAL A 58 -15.97 18.55 -34.35
CA VAL A 58 -15.08 19.13 -33.34
C VAL A 58 -14.88 18.23 -32.12
N THR A 59 -15.91 17.53 -31.65
CA THR A 59 -15.76 16.57 -30.53
C THR A 59 -14.87 15.39 -30.89
N ASN A 60 -14.91 14.93 -32.14
CA ASN A 60 -14.08 13.82 -32.60
C ASN A 60 -12.60 14.23 -32.76
N TYR A 61 -12.31 15.46 -33.21
CA TYR A 61 -10.94 15.98 -33.23
C TYR A 61 -10.35 16.07 -31.83
N VAL A 62 -11.02 16.75 -30.89
CA VAL A 62 -10.51 16.87 -29.50
C VAL A 62 -10.39 15.50 -28.81
N GLY A 63 -11.30 14.56 -29.10
CA GLY A 63 -11.18 13.18 -28.63
C GLY A 63 -9.93 12.48 -29.18
N ASN A 64 -9.63 12.61 -30.47
CA ASN A 64 -8.42 12.04 -31.07
C ASN A 64 -7.14 12.68 -30.48
N ASP A 65 -7.11 14.00 -30.30
CA ASP A 65 -5.98 14.71 -29.69
C ASP A 65 -5.68 14.18 -28.28
N VAL A 66 -6.72 13.96 -27.45
CA VAL A 66 -6.59 13.34 -26.13
C VAL A 66 -6.04 11.92 -26.21
N LYS A 67 -6.53 11.10 -27.14
CA LYS A 67 -6.04 9.72 -27.34
C LYS A 67 -4.57 9.68 -27.77
N ASP A 68 -4.12 10.65 -28.58
CA ASP A 68 -2.71 10.75 -28.96
C ASP A 68 -1.81 11.30 -27.83
N LEU A 69 -2.30 12.20 -26.98
CA LEU A 69 -1.60 12.58 -25.74
C LEU A 69 -1.43 11.37 -24.81
N ILE A 70 -2.44 10.51 -24.67
CA ILE A 70 -2.35 9.27 -23.87
C ILE A 70 -1.29 8.31 -24.45
N ARG A 71 -1.26 8.13 -25.78
CA ARG A 71 -0.24 7.31 -26.46
C ARG A 71 1.17 7.89 -26.32
N GLN A 72 1.33 9.20 -26.24
CA GLN A 72 2.60 9.86 -25.94
C GLN A 72 3.03 9.58 -24.49
N THR A 73 2.12 9.76 -23.52
CA THR A 73 2.37 9.49 -22.09
C THR A 73 2.78 8.03 -21.85
N LEU A 74 2.09 7.05 -22.46
CA LEU A 74 2.45 5.62 -22.42
C LEU A 74 3.89 5.35 -22.91
N LYS A 75 4.31 6.00 -24.00
CA LYS A 75 5.67 5.85 -24.54
C LYS A 75 6.73 6.47 -23.63
N VAL A 76 6.46 7.64 -23.06
CA VAL A 76 7.41 8.36 -22.20
C VAL A 76 7.53 7.73 -20.82
N ILE A 77 6.45 7.17 -20.25
CA ILE A 77 6.47 6.52 -18.93
C ILE A 77 7.42 5.32 -18.85
N ARG A 78 7.68 4.59 -19.96
CA ARG A 78 8.73 3.57 -20.02
C ARG A 78 10.15 4.11 -19.78
N SER A 79 10.35 5.43 -19.94
CA SER A 79 11.59 6.16 -19.70
C SER A 79 11.52 7.16 -18.53
N LEU A 80 10.40 7.21 -17.79
CA LEU A 80 10.35 7.89 -16.50
C LEU A 80 10.90 6.96 -15.43
N VAL A 81 11.95 7.43 -14.77
CA VAL A 81 12.85 6.61 -13.96
C VAL A 81 13.05 7.25 -12.59
N ASN A 82 13.25 8.57 -12.52
CA ASN A 82 13.50 9.26 -11.26
C ASN A 82 12.26 10.06 -10.83
N ASN A 83 11.91 9.99 -9.55
CA ASN A 83 10.78 10.73 -8.97
C ASN A 83 10.99 12.27 -8.97
N GLU A 84 12.20 12.74 -9.30
CA GLU A 84 12.53 14.17 -9.53
C GLU A 84 12.30 14.64 -10.99
N GLN A 85 11.95 13.76 -11.93
CA GLN A 85 11.69 14.14 -13.32
C GLN A 85 10.33 14.84 -13.44
N GLU A 86 10.29 15.98 -14.16
CA GLU A 86 9.03 16.67 -14.45
C GLU A 86 8.04 15.75 -15.19
N PRO A 87 6.74 15.78 -14.84
CA PRO A 87 5.73 14.97 -15.51
C PRO A 87 5.67 15.30 -17.01
N PRO A 88 5.41 14.31 -17.90
CA PRO A 88 5.47 14.53 -19.34
C PRO A 88 4.58 15.68 -19.79
N ALA A 89 5.05 16.47 -20.75
CA ALA A 89 4.25 17.55 -21.35
C ALA A 89 2.93 17.07 -21.97
N SER A 90 2.80 15.77 -22.27
CA SER A 90 1.53 15.14 -22.65
C SER A 90 0.60 14.92 -21.45
N LEU A 91 1.12 14.46 -20.30
CA LEU A 91 0.37 14.31 -19.05
C LEU A 91 -0.10 15.66 -18.52
N LEU A 92 0.77 16.67 -18.47
CA LEU A 92 0.40 18.03 -18.06
C LEU A 92 -0.77 18.60 -18.89
N LYS A 93 -0.78 18.36 -20.21
CA LYS A 93 -1.91 18.75 -21.09
C LYS A 93 -3.19 17.97 -20.78
N LEU A 94 -3.10 16.67 -20.46
CA LEU A 94 -4.25 15.87 -20.04
C LEU A 94 -4.84 16.41 -18.73
N ASN A 95 -3.99 16.79 -17.77
CA ASN A 95 -4.42 17.36 -16.49
C ASN A 95 -5.11 18.73 -16.68
N MET A 96 -4.57 19.61 -17.55
CA MET A 96 -5.22 20.88 -17.92
C MET A 96 -6.60 20.68 -18.58
N ILE A 97 -6.79 19.60 -19.35
CA ILE A 97 -8.10 19.25 -19.91
C ILE A 97 -9.03 18.74 -18.79
N ALA A 98 -8.49 17.98 -17.83
CA ALA A 98 -9.21 17.41 -16.69
C ALA A 98 -9.63 18.43 -15.61
N GLU A 99 -9.12 19.66 -15.63
CA GLU A 99 -9.59 20.78 -14.76
C GLU A 99 -11.11 21.04 -14.84
N ARG A 100 -11.76 20.61 -15.92
CA ARG A 100 -13.21 20.77 -16.14
C ARG A 100 -13.88 19.41 -16.19
N GLU A 101 -15.00 19.23 -15.49
CA GLU A 101 -15.76 17.96 -15.42
C GLU A 101 -15.93 17.23 -16.77
N LYS A 102 -16.25 17.97 -17.84
CA LYS A 102 -16.45 17.41 -19.18
C LYS A 102 -15.15 16.95 -19.85
N GLY A 103 -14.04 17.62 -19.54
CA GLY A 103 -12.70 17.21 -19.98
C GLY A 103 -12.17 16.05 -19.15
N TRP A 104 -12.42 16.03 -17.84
CA TRP A 104 -12.13 14.88 -16.96
C TRP A 104 -12.82 13.62 -17.48
N LEU A 105 -14.12 13.69 -17.79
CA LEU A 105 -14.87 12.60 -18.43
C LEU A 105 -14.22 12.17 -19.75
N LEU A 106 -13.97 13.10 -20.67
CA LEU A 106 -13.37 12.80 -21.97
C LEU A 106 -12.00 12.13 -21.86
N VAL A 107 -11.15 12.56 -20.92
CA VAL A 107 -9.82 11.96 -20.73
C VAL A 107 -9.93 10.58 -20.08
N VAL A 108 -10.81 10.38 -19.10
CA VAL A 108 -11.04 9.07 -18.48
C VAL A 108 -11.63 8.08 -19.48
N GLU A 109 -12.64 8.47 -20.26
CA GLU A 109 -13.20 7.68 -21.38
C GLU A 109 -12.14 7.41 -22.48
N SER A 110 -11.23 8.35 -22.73
CA SER A 110 -10.14 8.15 -23.68
C SER A 110 -9.03 7.23 -23.15
N LEU A 111 -8.72 7.26 -21.86
CA LEU A 111 -7.82 6.31 -21.19
C LEU A 111 -8.43 4.90 -21.23
N ILE A 112 -9.74 4.80 -20.99
CA ILE A 112 -10.53 3.58 -21.16
C ILE A 112 -10.40 3.00 -22.57
N ASP A 113 -10.54 3.83 -23.61
CA ASP A 113 -10.48 3.40 -25.01
C ASP A 113 -9.07 3.13 -25.56
N THR A 114 -8.02 3.73 -24.96
CA THR A 114 -6.71 3.86 -25.64
C THR A 114 -5.57 3.09 -24.97
N VAL A 115 -5.63 2.86 -23.66
CA VAL A 115 -4.62 2.07 -22.95
C VAL A 115 -4.77 0.60 -23.35
N PRO A 116 -3.74 -0.05 -23.95
CA PRO A 116 -3.84 -1.44 -24.40
C PRO A 116 -4.10 -2.42 -23.25
N ASP A 117 -4.63 -3.57 -23.62
CA ASP A 117 -5.08 -4.57 -22.67
C ASP A 117 -3.95 -5.48 -22.15
N ASP A 118 -2.83 -5.51 -22.87
CA ASP A 118 -1.61 -6.26 -22.60
C ASP A 118 -0.43 -5.38 -22.16
N ASP A 119 -0.54 -4.04 -22.23
CA ASP A 119 0.54 -3.15 -21.81
C ASP A 119 0.78 -3.19 -20.29
N SER A 120 2.03 -3.45 -19.92
CA SER A 120 2.49 -3.65 -18.55
C SER A 120 2.49 -2.39 -17.68
N LEU A 121 2.54 -1.20 -18.29
CA LEU A 121 2.51 0.09 -17.62
C LEU A 121 1.13 0.78 -17.72
N GLY A 122 0.21 0.23 -18.51
CA GLY A 122 -1.17 0.73 -18.64
C GLY A 122 -1.85 1.09 -17.30
N PRO A 123 -1.82 0.24 -16.27
CA PRO A 123 -2.35 0.58 -14.94
C PRO A 123 -1.63 1.76 -14.30
N ALA A 124 -0.29 1.80 -14.37
CA ALA A 124 0.53 2.89 -13.82
C ALA A 124 0.21 4.24 -14.48
N VAL A 125 -0.05 4.28 -15.80
CA VAL A 125 -0.44 5.51 -16.51
C VAL A 125 -1.81 6.01 -16.05
N ILE A 126 -2.78 5.11 -15.84
CA ILE A 126 -4.12 5.47 -15.36
C ILE A 126 -4.03 5.97 -13.92
N THR A 127 -3.30 5.27 -13.04
CA THR A 127 -3.09 5.68 -11.65
C THR A 127 -2.39 7.04 -11.56
N LEU A 128 -1.27 7.27 -12.27
CA LEU A 128 -0.55 8.55 -12.26
C LEU A 128 -1.44 9.71 -12.76
N PHE A 129 -2.25 9.49 -13.79
CA PHE A 129 -3.23 10.49 -14.25
C PHE A 129 -4.31 10.77 -13.19
N LEU A 130 -4.85 9.73 -12.55
CA LEU A 130 -5.86 9.87 -11.50
C LEU A 130 -5.31 10.49 -10.21
N ASP A 131 -4.01 10.34 -9.93
CA ASP A 131 -3.34 10.94 -8.78
C ASP A 131 -3.07 12.44 -8.98
N GLU A 132 -2.62 12.85 -10.17
CA GLU A 132 -2.30 14.24 -10.52
C GLU A 132 -3.52 15.09 -10.96
N CYS A 133 -4.71 14.50 -11.10
CA CYS A 133 -5.92 15.20 -11.53
C CYS A 133 -6.82 15.70 -10.39
N PRO A 134 -7.57 16.81 -10.61
CA PRO A 134 -8.63 17.22 -9.70
C PRO A 134 -9.69 16.12 -9.48
N LEU A 135 -10.15 15.97 -8.24
CA LEU A 135 -11.19 15.01 -7.89
C LEU A 135 -12.53 15.38 -8.56
N PRO A 136 -13.21 14.44 -9.24
CA PRO A 136 -14.47 14.71 -9.94
C PRO A 136 -15.64 14.93 -8.98
N SER A 137 -16.66 15.67 -9.43
CA SER A 137 -17.91 15.80 -8.69
C SER A 137 -18.72 14.49 -8.70
N LYS A 138 -19.60 14.29 -7.70
CA LYS A 138 -20.46 13.10 -7.61
C LYS A 138 -21.33 12.89 -8.87
N ASP A 139 -21.78 13.99 -9.48
CA ASP A 139 -22.55 13.96 -10.73
C ASP A 139 -21.67 13.60 -11.95
N THR A 140 -20.42 14.08 -12.00
CA THR A 140 -19.44 13.66 -13.02
C THR A 140 -19.17 12.15 -12.94
N VAL A 141 -18.98 11.62 -11.73
CA VAL A 141 -18.81 10.19 -11.50
C VAL A 141 -20.06 9.40 -11.88
N HIS A 142 -21.26 9.88 -11.54
CA HIS A 142 -22.51 9.26 -11.94
C HIS A 142 -22.67 9.22 -13.48
N ARG A 143 -22.34 10.32 -14.17
CA ARG A 143 -22.31 10.38 -15.65
C ARG A 143 -21.37 9.34 -16.25
N LEU A 144 -20.18 9.13 -15.67
CA LEU A 144 -19.26 8.09 -16.11
C LEU A 144 -19.84 6.68 -15.93
N LEU A 145 -20.44 6.39 -14.77
CA LEU A 145 -21.07 5.09 -14.50
C LEU A 145 -22.23 4.78 -15.46
N CYS A 146 -23.02 5.78 -15.84
CA CYS A 146 -24.04 5.65 -16.88
C CYS A 146 -23.43 5.45 -18.28
N SER A 147 -22.35 6.17 -18.63
CA SER A 147 -21.64 6.01 -19.91
C SER A 147 -21.09 4.59 -20.08
N LEU A 148 -20.61 4.00 -18.97
CA LEU A 148 -20.10 2.63 -18.89
C LEU A 148 -21.17 1.52 -18.96
N ARG A 149 -22.48 1.86 -18.95
CA ARG A 149 -23.63 0.97 -19.12
C ARG A 149 -23.59 -0.32 -18.29
N LEU A 150 -23.30 -0.20 -16.99
CA LEU A 150 -23.27 -1.33 -16.05
C LEU A 150 -24.57 -2.16 -16.05
N ASP A 151 -25.68 -1.50 -16.35
CA ASP A 151 -27.05 -2.01 -16.46
C ASP A 151 -27.36 -2.76 -17.77
N GLN A 152 -26.57 -2.58 -18.84
CA GLN A 152 -26.77 -3.24 -20.15
C GLN A 152 -25.62 -4.20 -20.52
N ALA A 153 -24.89 -4.70 -19.53
CA ALA A 153 -23.55 -5.25 -19.71
C ALA A 153 -23.48 -6.68 -20.31
N SER A 154 -23.97 -6.84 -21.53
CA SER A 154 -23.59 -7.92 -22.46
C SER A 154 -22.29 -7.57 -23.19
N LEU A 155 -21.30 -8.46 -23.13
CA LEU A 155 -20.26 -8.65 -24.15
C LEU A 155 -19.35 -7.43 -24.48
N SER A 156 -18.78 -6.72 -23.50
CA SER A 156 -17.66 -5.80 -23.77
C SER A 156 -16.65 -5.68 -22.60
N ASP A 157 -15.37 -5.47 -22.94
CA ASP A 157 -14.21 -5.55 -22.04
C ASP A 157 -13.95 -4.32 -21.15
N SER A 158 -14.91 -3.38 -21.04
CA SER A 158 -14.76 -2.08 -20.36
C SER A 158 -14.37 -2.17 -18.87
N SER A 159 -14.69 -3.29 -18.23
CA SER A 159 -14.51 -3.57 -16.79
C SER A 159 -13.13 -3.29 -16.20
N ARG A 160 -12.05 -3.42 -16.97
CA ARG A 160 -10.67 -3.31 -16.47
C ARG A 160 -10.30 -1.97 -15.85
N LYS A 161 -10.96 -0.91 -16.32
CA LYS A 161 -10.68 0.46 -15.92
C LYS A 161 -11.55 0.89 -14.73
N GLN A 162 -12.64 0.15 -14.47
CA GLN A 162 -13.57 0.39 -13.36
C GLN A 162 -12.93 0.16 -11.99
N SER A 163 -11.93 -0.73 -11.88
CA SER A 163 -11.16 -1.01 -10.66
C SER A 163 -10.19 0.11 -10.27
N SER A 164 -9.40 0.62 -11.22
CA SER A 164 -8.50 1.76 -10.99
C SER A 164 -9.28 3.05 -10.67
N LEU A 165 -10.46 3.23 -11.29
CA LEU A 165 -11.42 4.25 -10.89
C LEU A 165 -11.97 4.03 -9.47
N ALA A 166 -12.37 2.81 -9.12
CA ALA A 166 -12.86 2.49 -7.77
C ALA A 166 -11.82 2.71 -6.66
N GLU A 167 -10.52 2.58 -6.98
CA GLU A 167 -9.43 2.93 -6.07
C GLU A 167 -9.40 4.42 -5.72
N LYS A 168 -9.33 5.32 -6.72
CA LYS A 168 -9.23 6.77 -6.44
C LYS A 168 -10.57 7.37 -5.97
N LEU A 169 -11.70 6.71 -6.26
CA LEU A 169 -13.04 7.14 -5.85
C LEU A 169 -13.46 6.60 -4.47
N ALA A 170 -12.60 5.80 -3.82
CA ALA A 170 -12.76 5.37 -2.43
C ALA A 170 -12.89 6.57 -1.46
N GLY A 171 -13.61 6.40 -0.35
CA GLY A 171 -13.93 7.49 0.61
C GLY A 171 -15.35 8.06 0.45
N SER A 172 -15.56 9.35 0.74
CA SER A 172 -16.91 9.96 0.88
C SER A 172 -17.72 10.10 -0.41
N SER A 173 -17.11 9.83 -1.57
CA SER A 173 -17.79 9.65 -2.86
C SER A 173 -18.16 8.19 -3.13
N SER A 174 -17.39 7.21 -2.65
CA SER A 174 -17.65 5.78 -2.85
C SER A 174 -19.03 5.33 -2.33
N VAL A 175 -19.49 5.89 -1.20
CA VAL A 175 -20.82 5.61 -0.62
C VAL A 175 -21.95 6.03 -1.57
N ALA A 176 -21.75 7.05 -2.41
CA ALA A 176 -22.72 7.45 -3.44
C ALA A 176 -22.66 6.55 -4.70
N MET A 177 -21.53 5.90 -4.96
CA MET A 177 -21.35 4.95 -6.06
C MET A 177 -21.76 3.52 -5.71
N CYS A 178 -21.64 3.11 -4.44
CA CYS A 178 -21.96 1.78 -3.92
C CYS A 178 -23.48 1.56 -3.77
N ASN A 179 -24.24 1.95 -4.80
CA ASN A 179 -25.66 1.70 -4.93
C ASN A 179 -25.95 0.23 -5.31
N SER A 180 -27.22 -0.16 -5.22
CA SER A 180 -27.68 -1.53 -5.49
C SER A 180 -27.29 -2.06 -6.88
N THR A 181 -27.33 -1.21 -7.91
CA THR A 181 -26.98 -1.56 -9.29
C THR A 181 -25.49 -1.88 -9.41
N THR A 182 -24.62 -1.01 -8.88
CA THR A 182 -23.16 -1.24 -8.85
C THR A 182 -22.81 -2.51 -8.08
N LEU A 183 -23.44 -2.72 -6.91
CA LEU A 183 -23.18 -3.89 -6.06
C LEU A 183 -23.64 -5.20 -6.73
N THR A 184 -24.84 -5.21 -7.31
CA THR A 184 -25.40 -6.37 -8.03
C THR A 184 -24.56 -6.69 -9.26
N TYR A 185 -24.12 -5.68 -10.02
CA TYR A 185 -23.19 -5.86 -11.12
C TYR A 185 -21.88 -6.53 -10.65
N LEU A 186 -21.19 -5.96 -9.66
CA LEU A 186 -19.91 -6.49 -9.18
C LEU A 186 -20.04 -7.92 -8.62
N ILE A 187 -21.07 -8.20 -7.81
CA ILE A 187 -21.32 -9.53 -7.26
C ILE A 187 -21.67 -10.53 -8.36
N SER A 188 -22.41 -10.13 -9.40
CA SER A 188 -22.66 -10.99 -10.58
C SER A 188 -21.37 -11.33 -11.35
N ARG A 189 -20.36 -10.45 -11.34
CA ARG A 189 -19.07 -10.70 -12.01
C ARG A 189 -18.12 -11.60 -11.22
N ILE A 190 -18.26 -11.67 -9.89
CA ILE A 190 -17.51 -12.61 -9.04
C ILE A 190 -18.29 -13.90 -8.73
N SER A 191 -19.43 -14.13 -9.40
CA SER A 191 -20.27 -15.33 -9.26
C SER A 191 -20.27 -16.18 -10.54
N PRO A 192 -20.64 -17.48 -10.47
CA PRO A 192 -20.80 -18.30 -11.68
C PRO A 192 -21.93 -17.78 -12.61
N PRO A 193 -21.78 -17.91 -13.94
CA PRO A 193 -20.62 -18.45 -14.66
C PRO A 193 -19.47 -17.43 -14.80
N PHE A 194 -18.25 -17.90 -14.53
CA PHE A 194 -17.03 -17.06 -14.54
C PHE A 194 -16.50 -16.79 -15.95
N ASN A 195 -17.29 -16.08 -16.77
CA ASN A 195 -17.05 -15.92 -18.22
C ASN A 195 -15.68 -15.31 -18.56
N HIS A 196 -15.15 -14.39 -17.73
CA HIS A 196 -13.87 -13.72 -17.99
C HIS A 196 -13.09 -13.52 -16.67
N ILE A 197 -12.03 -14.32 -16.47
CA ILE A 197 -11.27 -14.39 -15.20
C ILE A 197 -10.68 -13.02 -14.80
N ARG A 198 -10.19 -12.23 -15.77
CA ARG A 198 -9.69 -10.86 -15.53
C ARG A 198 -10.77 -9.92 -14.97
N VAL A 199 -12.03 -10.13 -15.36
CA VAL A 199 -13.19 -9.35 -14.87
C VAL A 199 -13.56 -9.76 -13.45
N VAL A 200 -13.44 -11.04 -13.11
CA VAL A 200 -13.56 -11.55 -11.74
C VAL A 200 -12.55 -10.84 -10.81
N LEU A 201 -11.27 -10.76 -11.23
CA LEU A 201 -10.21 -10.10 -10.46
C LEU A 201 -10.54 -8.64 -10.18
N PHE A 202 -10.85 -7.86 -11.23
CA PHE A 202 -11.11 -6.43 -11.06
C PHE A 202 -12.43 -6.11 -10.36
N ALA A 203 -13.45 -6.96 -10.49
CA ALA A 203 -14.69 -6.83 -9.73
C ALA A 203 -14.49 -7.12 -8.23
N LEU A 204 -13.67 -8.11 -7.89
CA LEU A 204 -13.26 -8.39 -6.52
C LEU A 204 -12.48 -7.22 -5.92
N LEU A 205 -11.44 -6.74 -6.60
CA LEU A 205 -10.66 -5.60 -6.13
C LEU A 205 -11.51 -4.32 -5.97
N ALA A 206 -12.49 -4.09 -6.84
CA ALA A 206 -13.45 -2.99 -6.68
C ALA A 206 -14.32 -3.15 -5.42
N LEU A 207 -14.79 -4.37 -5.11
CA LEU A 207 -15.52 -4.65 -3.86
C LEU A 207 -14.65 -4.44 -2.61
N GLU A 208 -13.38 -4.82 -2.64
CA GLU A 208 -12.43 -4.51 -1.56
C GLU A 208 -12.28 -3.00 -1.33
N LYS A 209 -12.13 -2.21 -2.41
CA LYS A 209 -12.02 -0.74 -2.31
C LYS A 209 -13.34 -0.10 -1.83
N PHE A 210 -14.50 -0.59 -2.25
CA PHE A 210 -15.79 -0.13 -1.71
C PHE A 210 -15.94 -0.45 -0.22
N ALA A 211 -15.44 -1.61 0.24
CA ALA A 211 -15.48 -2.04 1.63
C ALA A 211 -14.53 -1.29 2.58
N GLN A 212 -13.90 -0.19 2.15
CA GLN A 212 -13.10 0.69 3.03
C GLN A 212 -13.96 1.50 4.03
N THR A 213 -15.28 1.59 3.84
CA THR A 213 -16.20 2.12 4.87
C THR A 213 -17.00 0.99 5.50
N SER A 214 -17.23 1.06 6.81
CA SER A 214 -17.91 0.02 7.60
C SER A 214 -19.32 -0.28 7.09
N GLU A 215 -20.02 0.72 6.59
CA GLU A 215 -21.39 0.60 6.04
C GLU A 215 -21.38 -0.20 4.73
N ASN A 216 -20.46 0.14 3.82
CA ASN A 216 -20.27 -0.60 2.57
C ASN A 216 -19.78 -2.02 2.85
N GLN A 217 -18.81 -2.20 3.76
CA GLN A 217 -18.29 -3.51 4.16
C GLN A 217 -19.42 -4.42 4.67
N PHE A 218 -20.28 -3.91 5.54
CA PHE A 218 -21.43 -4.64 6.07
C PHE A 218 -22.44 -5.00 4.96
N LEU A 219 -22.78 -4.05 4.09
CA LEU A 219 -23.70 -4.26 2.96
C LEU A 219 -23.17 -5.32 1.97
N ILE A 220 -21.89 -5.24 1.60
CA ILE A 220 -21.24 -6.20 0.71
C ILE A 220 -21.21 -7.58 1.37
N SER A 221 -20.70 -7.69 2.61
CA SER A 221 -20.61 -8.96 3.35
C SER A 221 -21.95 -9.66 3.42
N ARG A 222 -23.01 -8.96 3.85
CA ARG A 222 -24.36 -9.51 3.95
C ARG A 222 -24.90 -9.97 2.59
N THR A 223 -24.54 -9.30 1.50
CA THR A 223 -24.97 -9.69 0.14
C THR A 223 -24.23 -10.92 -0.37
N LEU A 224 -22.94 -11.08 -0.02
CA LEU A 224 -22.16 -12.30 -0.28
C LEU A 224 -22.66 -13.49 0.55
N GLU A 225 -23.04 -13.27 1.82
CA GLU A 225 -23.62 -14.29 2.70
C GLU A 225 -25.03 -14.73 2.28
N ASN A 226 -25.84 -13.83 1.73
CA ASN A 226 -27.16 -14.15 1.15
C ASN A 226 -27.06 -14.99 -0.15
N SER A 227 -25.88 -15.17 -0.73
CA SER A 227 -25.69 -15.94 -1.96
C SER A 227 -25.74 -17.44 -1.69
N ALA A 228 -26.50 -18.20 -2.50
CA ALA A 228 -26.73 -19.64 -2.30
C ALA A 228 -25.44 -20.49 -2.21
N ILE A 229 -24.35 -20.01 -2.83
CA ILE A 229 -22.99 -20.41 -2.50
C ILE A 229 -22.18 -19.10 -2.41
N HIS A 230 -21.42 -18.92 -1.32
CA HIS A 230 -20.62 -17.70 -1.10
C HIS A 230 -19.54 -17.55 -2.17
N PRO A 231 -19.57 -16.53 -3.07
CA PRO A 231 -18.79 -16.57 -4.30
C PRO A 231 -17.28 -16.60 -4.06
N LEU A 232 -16.78 -15.84 -3.08
CA LEU A 232 -15.35 -15.83 -2.74
C LEU A 232 -14.82 -17.21 -2.28
N LYS A 233 -15.67 -18.07 -1.71
CA LYS A 233 -15.28 -19.42 -1.28
C LYS A 233 -15.13 -20.38 -2.46
N GLN A 234 -15.75 -20.09 -3.61
CA GLN A 234 -15.46 -20.79 -4.85
C GLN A 234 -14.13 -20.30 -5.45
N LEU A 235 -13.88 -18.99 -5.38
CA LEU A 235 -12.69 -18.35 -5.95
C LEU A 235 -11.40 -18.65 -5.19
N GLU A 236 -11.42 -18.75 -3.85
CA GLU A 236 -10.18 -18.99 -3.06
C GLU A 236 -9.45 -20.28 -3.44
N HIS A 237 -10.19 -21.31 -3.86
CA HIS A 237 -9.63 -22.57 -4.38
C HIS A 237 -8.70 -22.36 -5.59
N TRP A 238 -8.88 -21.28 -6.35
CA TRP A 238 -8.02 -20.95 -7.50
C TRP A 238 -6.60 -20.50 -7.09
N ARG A 239 -6.30 -20.27 -5.80
CA ARG A 239 -4.93 -20.05 -5.30
C ARG A 239 -4.02 -21.25 -5.62
N GLN A 240 -4.59 -22.45 -5.71
CA GLN A 240 -3.86 -23.68 -6.09
C GLN A 240 -3.61 -23.80 -7.61
N SER A 241 -4.08 -22.85 -8.42
CA SER A 241 -3.78 -22.80 -9.85
C SER A 241 -2.28 -22.59 -10.10
N THR A 242 -1.68 -23.49 -10.88
CA THR A 242 -0.29 -23.42 -11.36
C THR A 242 -0.21 -23.16 -12.87
N SER A 243 -1.20 -23.61 -13.64
CA SER A 243 -1.24 -23.46 -15.11
C SER A 243 -1.92 -22.18 -15.60
N ASP A 244 -2.69 -21.50 -14.74
CA ASP A 244 -3.40 -20.27 -15.05
C ASP A 244 -3.08 -19.22 -13.99
N THR A 245 -2.19 -18.28 -14.34
CA THR A 245 -1.72 -17.21 -13.44
C THR A 245 -2.83 -16.22 -13.11
N MET A 246 -3.78 -15.98 -14.01
CA MET A 246 -4.90 -15.06 -13.76
C MET A 246 -5.88 -15.65 -12.74
N LYS A 247 -6.16 -16.96 -12.81
CA LYS A 247 -6.90 -17.67 -11.75
C LYS A 247 -6.16 -17.63 -10.42
N ARG A 248 -4.84 -17.77 -10.42
CA ARG A 248 -4.03 -17.68 -9.20
C ARG A 248 -4.15 -16.29 -8.53
N GLN A 249 -4.07 -15.21 -9.30
CA GLN A 249 -4.29 -13.85 -8.81
C GLN A 249 -5.69 -13.70 -8.18
N VAL A 250 -6.74 -14.17 -8.84
CA VAL A 250 -8.12 -14.16 -8.30
C VAL A 250 -8.22 -14.93 -6.99
N GLY A 251 -7.65 -16.15 -6.93
CA GLY A 251 -7.70 -16.98 -5.72
C GLY A 251 -6.88 -16.41 -4.56
N PHE A 252 -5.74 -15.79 -4.85
CA PHE A 252 -4.94 -15.03 -3.87
C PHE A 252 -5.78 -13.90 -3.26
N CYS A 253 -6.36 -13.03 -4.09
CA CYS A 253 -7.20 -11.92 -3.63
C CYS A 253 -8.44 -12.43 -2.87
N ALA A 254 -9.10 -13.49 -3.34
CA ALA A 254 -10.28 -14.04 -2.68
C ALA A 254 -9.96 -14.62 -1.30
N THR A 255 -8.82 -15.32 -1.17
CA THR A 255 -8.29 -15.81 0.11
C THR A 255 -8.00 -14.64 1.06
N TRP A 256 -7.27 -13.63 0.59
CA TRP A 256 -6.88 -12.48 1.39
C TRP A 256 -8.09 -11.65 1.84
N ALA A 257 -9.07 -11.44 0.95
CA ALA A 257 -10.29 -10.70 1.24
C ALA A 257 -11.19 -11.45 2.23
N LEU A 258 -11.29 -12.78 2.17
CA LEU A 258 -11.98 -13.61 3.18
C LEU A 258 -11.28 -13.59 4.56
N ASP A 259 -9.95 -13.44 4.60
CA ASP A 259 -9.18 -13.37 5.85
C ASP A 259 -9.17 -11.96 6.48
N ASN A 260 -9.32 -10.89 5.68
CA ASN A 260 -9.13 -9.50 6.15
C ASN A 260 -10.39 -8.62 6.12
N ILE A 261 -11.32 -8.82 5.17
CA ILE A 261 -12.44 -7.89 4.92
C ILE A 261 -13.80 -8.58 5.06
N PHE A 262 -14.03 -9.65 4.29
CA PHE A 262 -15.31 -10.37 4.19
C PHE A 262 -15.28 -11.66 5.04
N VAL A 263 -14.92 -11.51 6.32
CA VAL A 263 -14.69 -12.62 7.25
C VAL A 263 -15.99 -13.34 7.59
N THR A 264 -16.15 -14.58 7.11
CA THR A 264 -17.36 -15.40 7.39
C THR A 264 -17.17 -16.25 8.66
N PRO A 265 -18.13 -16.32 9.60
CA PRO A 265 -17.94 -17.00 10.90
C PRO A 265 -17.54 -18.49 10.86
N ASN A 266 -17.94 -19.21 9.82
CA ASN A 266 -17.74 -20.66 9.66
C ASN A 266 -16.66 -21.00 8.61
N ARG A 267 -15.53 -20.30 8.63
CA ARG A 267 -14.35 -20.58 7.78
C ARG A 267 -13.09 -20.34 8.61
N ALA A 268 -12.19 -21.33 8.67
CA ALA A 268 -10.86 -21.15 9.25
C ALA A 268 -10.06 -20.12 8.43
N TYR A 269 -9.15 -19.38 9.05
CA TYR A 269 -8.29 -18.47 8.31
C TYR A 269 -7.26 -19.25 7.48
N ALA A 270 -6.76 -18.65 6.40
CA ALA A 270 -5.83 -19.36 5.52
C ALA A 270 -4.45 -19.57 6.18
N TYR A 271 -4.07 -18.74 7.15
CA TYR A 271 -2.89 -18.98 8.01
C TYR A 271 -3.06 -20.17 8.98
N GLU A 272 -4.30 -20.59 9.28
CA GLU A 272 -4.61 -21.72 10.18
C GLU A 272 -4.59 -23.07 9.45
N THR A 273 -4.52 -23.04 8.11
CA THR A 273 -4.72 -24.22 7.23
C THR A 273 -3.65 -24.38 6.15
N THR A 274 -2.74 -23.41 5.98
CA THR A 274 -1.58 -23.51 5.08
C THR A 274 -0.42 -24.21 5.79
N ASP A 275 0.13 -25.29 5.20
CA ASP A 275 1.36 -25.90 5.73
C ASP A 275 2.58 -25.01 5.47
N VAL A 276 3.25 -24.63 6.55
CA VAL A 276 4.48 -23.83 6.57
C VAL A 276 5.62 -24.53 7.30
N SER A 277 5.49 -25.83 7.57
CA SER A 277 6.47 -26.64 8.31
C SER A 277 7.86 -26.58 7.69
N HIS A 278 7.94 -26.76 6.38
CA HIS A 278 9.15 -26.79 5.54
C HIS A 278 9.71 -25.41 5.16
N ILE A 279 9.00 -24.32 5.51
CA ILE A 279 9.37 -22.94 5.17
C ILE A 279 10.15 -22.29 6.32
N ASN A 280 11.43 -22.03 6.13
CA ASN A 280 12.32 -21.38 7.11
C ASN A 280 12.60 -19.91 6.79
N VAL A 281 12.28 -19.44 5.59
CA VAL A 281 12.37 -18.01 5.22
C VAL A 281 11.07 -17.59 4.54
N MET A 282 10.59 -16.41 4.91
CA MET A 282 9.35 -15.80 4.39
C MET A 282 9.60 -14.34 4.07
N LEU A 283 8.66 -13.70 3.38
CA LEU A 283 8.49 -12.25 3.38
C LEU A 283 8.12 -11.78 4.79
N ASN A 284 8.82 -10.79 5.30
CA ASN A 284 8.70 -10.38 6.69
C ASN A 284 7.53 -9.42 6.87
N HIS A 285 6.45 -9.90 7.49
CA HIS A 285 5.24 -9.11 7.75
C HIS A 285 5.43 -8.00 8.80
N GLU A 286 6.63 -7.87 9.40
CA GLU A 286 7.03 -6.76 10.28
C GLU A 286 8.05 -5.81 9.65
N ASP A 287 8.53 -6.11 8.44
CA ASP A 287 9.50 -5.32 7.68
C ASP A 287 9.01 -5.14 6.23
N VAL A 288 7.83 -4.50 6.16
CA VAL A 288 6.99 -4.35 4.97
C VAL A 288 6.21 -3.03 5.03
N SER A 289 5.86 -2.47 3.87
CA SER A 289 4.94 -1.32 3.75
C SER A 289 3.48 -1.68 4.10
N GLU A 290 2.69 -0.70 4.54
CA GLU A 290 1.40 -0.92 5.23
C GLU A 290 0.33 -1.68 4.42
N TYR A 291 0.39 -1.67 3.09
CA TYR A 291 -0.66 -2.15 2.19
C TYR A 291 -0.26 -3.34 1.31
N LEU A 292 0.97 -3.86 1.44
CA LEU A 292 1.37 -5.06 0.69
C LEU A 292 0.58 -6.29 1.19
N LYS A 293 -0.12 -6.97 0.30
CA LYS A 293 -0.79 -8.23 0.62
C LYS A 293 0.25 -9.34 0.58
N ILE A 294 0.53 -9.95 1.73
CA ILE A 294 1.33 -11.19 1.84
C ILE A 294 0.37 -12.39 1.97
N GLY A 295 0.64 -13.46 1.24
CA GLY A 295 -0.09 -14.73 1.31
C GLY A 295 0.18 -15.51 2.60
N PRO A 296 -0.69 -16.43 3.01
CA PRO A 296 -0.59 -17.13 4.30
C PRO A 296 0.54 -18.17 4.39
N ASP A 297 1.27 -18.40 3.30
CA ASP A 297 2.54 -19.14 3.29
C ASP A 297 3.78 -18.24 3.49
N GLY A 298 3.59 -16.92 3.53
CA GLY A 298 4.68 -15.94 3.58
C GLY A 298 5.52 -15.87 2.31
N LEU A 299 5.13 -16.54 1.21
CA LEU A 299 5.96 -16.67 -0.01
C LEU A 299 5.40 -15.92 -1.22
N GLU A 300 4.15 -15.49 -1.20
CA GLU A 300 3.52 -14.79 -2.33
C GLU A 300 3.07 -13.39 -1.92
N ALA A 301 3.38 -12.37 -2.74
CA ALA A 301 3.05 -10.98 -2.44
C ALA A 301 2.36 -10.28 -3.62
N ARG A 302 1.42 -9.39 -3.29
CA ARG A 302 0.67 -8.57 -4.24
C ARG A 302 0.52 -7.14 -3.72
N CYS A 303 0.72 -6.15 -4.59
CA CYS A 303 0.29 -4.78 -4.37
C CYS A 303 -1.01 -4.50 -5.14
N ASP A 304 -1.96 -3.83 -4.51
CA ASP A 304 -3.19 -3.28 -5.13
C ASP A 304 -3.42 -1.83 -4.64
N VAL A 305 -2.35 -1.07 -4.38
CA VAL A 305 -2.38 0.36 -4.03
C VAL A 305 -1.46 1.17 -4.94
N SER A 306 -1.71 2.47 -5.09
CA SER A 306 -0.85 3.35 -5.91
C SER A 306 0.56 3.58 -5.35
N SER A 307 0.76 3.43 -4.03
CA SER A 307 2.07 3.53 -3.39
C SER A 307 2.99 2.35 -3.70
N PHE A 308 4.30 2.60 -3.64
CA PHE A 308 5.32 1.63 -4.02
C PHE A 308 5.71 0.73 -2.84
N GLU A 309 4.83 -0.21 -2.55
CA GLU A 309 4.92 -1.08 -1.37
C GLU A 309 6.14 -2.00 -1.43
N SER A 310 6.91 -2.05 -0.36
CA SER A 310 8.22 -2.71 -0.30
C SER A 310 8.33 -3.70 0.87
N VAL A 311 9.18 -4.72 0.75
CA VAL A 311 9.34 -5.80 1.74
C VAL A 311 10.76 -6.40 1.74
N ARG A 312 11.25 -6.80 2.91
CA ARG A 312 12.43 -7.69 3.08
C ARG A 312 12.00 -9.09 3.53
N CYS A 313 12.82 -10.11 3.28
CA CYS A 313 12.62 -11.43 3.86
C CYS A 313 12.94 -11.46 5.38
N THR A 314 12.60 -12.56 6.05
CA THR A 314 12.83 -12.74 7.49
C THR A 314 14.29 -13.05 7.86
N PHE A 315 15.11 -13.51 6.91
CA PHE A 315 16.48 -13.97 7.15
C PHE A 315 17.55 -13.04 6.55
N ALA A 316 18.65 -12.87 7.28
CA ALA A 316 19.78 -12.02 6.94
C ALA A 316 21.03 -12.86 6.70
N VAL A 317 21.75 -12.62 5.60
CA VAL A 317 23.02 -13.28 5.29
C VAL A 317 24.20 -12.33 5.43
N LEU A 318 25.25 -12.79 6.12
CA LEU A 318 26.44 -11.99 6.49
C LEU A 318 27.67 -12.34 5.64
N ASP A 319 27.86 -13.63 5.32
CA ASP A 319 28.95 -14.19 4.50
C ASP A 319 28.42 -15.16 3.44
N GLY A 320 29.31 -15.72 2.61
CA GLY A 320 29.00 -16.85 1.73
C GLY A 320 28.33 -16.52 0.39
N VAL A 321 27.73 -17.54 -0.22
CA VAL A 321 27.04 -17.49 -1.53
C VAL A 321 25.63 -18.03 -1.38
N TRP A 322 24.63 -17.25 -1.79
CA TRP A 322 23.22 -17.54 -1.56
C TRP A 322 22.36 -17.29 -2.81
N PHE A 323 21.34 -18.13 -3.01
CA PHE A 323 20.43 -18.06 -4.14
C PHE A 323 18.96 -18.11 -3.70
N TYR A 324 18.11 -17.37 -4.42
CA TYR A 324 16.65 -17.52 -4.38
C TYR A 324 16.04 -17.27 -5.77
N GLU A 325 14.80 -17.71 -5.97
CA GLU A 325 14.02 -17.44 -7.18
C GLU A 325 12.75 -16.61 -6.87
N ALA A 326 12.28 -15.83 -7.84
CA ALA A 326 10.97 -15.19 -7.83
C ALA A 326 10.22 -15.47 -9.14
N THR A 327 9.08 -16.17 -9.06
CA THR A 327 8.18 -16.41 -10.19
C THR A 327 7.23 -15.22 -10.35
N VAL A 328 7.24 -14.59 -11.52
CA VAL A 328 6.50 -13.36 -11.81
C VAL A 328 5.09 -13.71 -12.31
N PHE A 329 4.03 -13.12 -11.76
CA PHE A 329 2.65 -13.37 -12.21
C PHE A 329 2.01 -12.20 -12.97
N THR A 330 2.67 -11.03 -13.01
CA THR A 330 2.22 -9.81 -13.72
C THR A 330 3.41 -9.11 -14.38
N PRO A 331 3.27 -8.50 -15.56
CA PRO A 331 4.43 -7.98 -16.32
C PRO A 331 4.85 -6.55 -15.95
N GLY A 332 4.16 -5.88 -15.03
CA GLY A 332 4.40 -4.47 -14.67
C GLY A 332 5.56 -4.24 -13.71
N VAL A 333 5.69 -3.00 -13.21
CA VAL A 333 6.84 -2.54 -12.42
C VAL A 333 6.92 -3.25 -11.06
N MET A 334 7.96 -4.06 -10.93
CA MET A 334 8.48 -4.55 -9.65
C MET A 334 10.00 -4.38 -9.69
N GLN A 335 10.60 -4.08 -8.54
CA GLN A 335 12.04 -4.09 -8.32
C GLN A 335 12.31 -5.27 -7.37
N ILE A 336 13.10 -6.27 -7.81
CA ILE A 336 13.36 -7.48 -7.01
C ILE A 336 14.88 -7.67 -6.89
N GLY A 337 15.38 -7.90 -5.67
CA GLY A 337 16.82 -8.07 -5.44
C GLY A 337 17.19 -8.18 -3.97
N PHE A 338 18.06 -7.29 -3.51
CA PHE A 338 18.70 -7.37 -2.19
C PHE A 338 18.73 -6.00 -1.49
N ALA A 339 18.63 -6.01 -0.16
CA ALA A 339 18.74 -4.81 0.67
C ALA A 339 19.32 -5.13 2.06
N THR A 340 19.97 -4.17 2.71
CA THR A 340 20.28 -4.26 4.16
C THR A 340 19.15 -3.66 4.99
N LYS A 341 19.24 -3.74 6.34
CA LYS A 341 18.30 -3.05 7.25
C LYS A 341 18.37 -1.51 7.18
N ARG A 342 19.40 -0.94 6.54
CA ARG A 342 19.57 0.52 6.41
C ARG A 342 18.80 1.11 5.24
N SER A 343 18.40 0.29 4.28
CA SER A 343 17.53 0.69 3.18
C SER A 343 16.13 1.08 3.70
N ARG A 344 15.56 2.16 3.16
CA ARG A 344 14.33 2.78 3.68
C ARG A 344 13.20 2.72 2.66
N PHE A 345 12.07 2.17 3.06
CA PHE A 345 10.86 2.16 2.25
C PHE A 345 10.11 3.49 2.45
N LEU A 346 10.07 4.33 1.41
CA LEU A 346 9.24 5.54 1.38
C LEU A 346 8.18 5.35 0.30
N ASN A 347 7.29 4.38 0.52
CA ASN A 347 6.27 3.90 -0.41
C ASN A 347 5.40 5.03 -1.00
N HIS A 348 5.04 6.03 -0.20
CA HIS A 348 4.26 7.21 -0.64
C HIS A 348 5.07 8.28 -1.38
N GLU A 349 6.41 8.24 -1.27
CA GLU A 349 7.35 9.09 -2.03
C GLU A 349 7.93 8.34 -3.24
N GLY A 350 7.52 7.08 -3.45
CA GLY A 350 7.92 6.24 -4.57
C GLY A 350 9.32 5.62 -4.46
N TYR A 351 9.93 5.53 -3.27
CA TYR A 351 11.25 4.91 -3.07
C TYR A 351 11.13 3.49 -2.53
N GLY A 352 11.79 2.55 -3.22
CA GLY A 352 11.85 1.12 -2.93
C GLY A 352 13.26 0.53 -3.04
N ILE A 353 13.36 -0.76 -3.40
CA ILE A 353 14.64 -1.49 -3.45
C ILE A 353 15.45 -1.05 -4.69
N GLY A 354 16.64 -0.50 -4.45
CA GLY A 354 17.54 0.05 -5.48
C GLY A 354 17.55 1.58 -5.52
N ASP A 355 16.61 2.24 -4.83
CA ASP A 355 16.54 3.71 -4.79
C ASP A 355 17.42 4.33 -3.70
N ASP A 356 18.24 3.52 -3.00
CA ASP A 356 19.24 3.96 -2.02
C ASP A 356 20.58 3.19 -2.15
N GLU A 357 21.62 3.65 -1.45
CA GLU A 357 22.95 3.01 -1.42
C GLU A 357 22.97 1.65 -0.69
N TYR A 358 21.88 1.30 0.01
CA TYR A 358 21.76 0.11 0.86
C TYR A 358 20.95 -1.02 0.20
N SER A 359 20.69 -0.90 -1.10
CA SER A 359 19.86 -1.86 -1.86
C SER A 359 20.26 -1.94 -3.34
N VAL A 360 19.86 -3.04 -4.00
CA VAL A 360 19.99 -3.26 -5.44
C VAL A 360 18.82 -4.09 -5.95
N ALA A 361 18.27 -3.75 -7.11
CA ALA A 361 17.16 -4.49 -7.71
C ALA A 361 17.26 -4.66 -9.23
N TYR A 362 16.59 -5.71 -9.71
CA TYR A 362 16.26 -5.97 -11.09
C TYR A 362 14.81 -5.61 -11.37
N ASP A 363 14.56 -4.88 -12.46
CA ASP A 363 13.24 -4.48 -12.96
C ASP A 363 13.06 -4.98 -14.40
N GLY A 364 12.42 -6.15 -14.52
CA GLY A 364 12.16 -6.78 -15.82
C GLY A 364 11.04 -6.11 -16.62
N CYS A 365 10.35 -5.08 -16.10
CA CYS A 365 9.35 -4.33 -16.87
C CYS A 365 9.99 -3.18 -17.65
N ARG A 366 10.92 -2.46 -17.01
CA ARG A 366 11.68 -1.33 -17.62
C ARG A 366 13.03 -1.78 -18.20
N GLN A 367 13.44 -3.02 -17.95
CA GLN A 367 14.72 -3.62 -18.32
C GLN A 367 15.92 -2.92 -17.63
N LEU A 368 15.79 -2.64 -16.34
CA LEU A 368 16.72 -1.82 -15.57
C LEU A 368 17.29 -2.56 -14.35
N LEU A 369 18.57 -2.36 -14.08
CA LEU A 369 19.17 -2.57 -12.76
C LEU A 369 19.17 -1.25 -11.99
N TRP A 370 18.80 -1.28 -10.72
CA TRP A 370 18.65 -0.13 -9.83
C TRP A 370 19.59 -0.23 -8.63
N HIS A 371 20.30 0.85 -8.33
CA HIS A 371 21.12 1.01 -7.13
C HIS A 371 21.42 2.50 -6.89
N ASN A 372 21.39 2.97 -5.65
CA ASN A 372 21.76 4.35 -5.28
C ASN A 372 21.02 5.43 -6.10
N ALA A 373 19.68 5.34 -6.16
CA ALA A 373 18.79 6.23 -6.91
C ALA A 373 19.17 6.39 -8.41
N SER A 374 19.91 5.43 -8.94
CA SER A 374 20.46 5.40 -10.30
C SER A 374 20.09 4.08 -10.97
N SER A 375 19.94 4.10 -12.29
CA SER A 375 19.64 2.87 -13.04
C SER A 375 20.50 2.71 -14.29
N THR A 376 20.67 1.45 -14.69
CA THR A 376 21.39 1.05 -15.92
C THR A 376 20.57 0.00 -16.67
N ARG A 377 20.57 0.05 -18.01
CA ARG A 377 19.77 -0.89 -18.82
C ARG A 377 20.47 -2.24 -18.93
N HIS A 378 19.72 -3.32 -18.71
CA HIS A 378 20.15 -4.69 -18.92
C HIS A 378 19.63 -5.26 -20.26
N GLU A 379 20.17 -6.42 -20.64
CA GLU A 379 19.99 -7.04 -21.95
C GLU A 379 18.86 -8.09 -22.02
N HIS A 380 18.38 -8.60 -20.89
CA HIS A 380 17.20 -9.48 -20.89
C HIS A 380 15.96 -8.76 -21.46
N GLU A 381 15.15 -9.48 -22.22
CA GLU A 381 13.84 -9.02 -22.71
C GLU A 381 12.85 -8.73 -21.55
N PRO A 382 11.77 -7.96 -21.79
CA PRO A 382 10.77 -7.67 -20.77
C PRO A 382 10.10 -8.95 -20.25
N TRP A 383 9.91 -9.06 -18.93
CA TRP A 383 9.37 -10.26 -18.31
C TRP A 383 7.89 -10.52 -18.63
N CYS A 384 7.53 -11.80 -18.66
CA CYS A 384 6.20 -12.30 -18.91
C CYS A 384 5.64 -13.07 -17.69
N PRO A 385 4.31 -13.12 -17.48
CA PRO A 385 3.71 -13.95 -16.44
C PRO A 385 4.08 -15.43 -16.61
N GLY A 386 4.76 -16.00 -15.60
CA GLY A 386 5.31 -17.36 -15.61
C GLY A 386 6.84 -17.44 -15.72
N ASP A 387 7.50 -16.31 -16.01
CA ASP A 387 8.96 -16.20 -15.94
C ASP A 387 9.46 -16.30 -14.51
N VAL A 388 10.71 -16.73 -14.37
CA VAL A 388 11.41 -16.84 -13.08
C VAL A 388 12.69 -16.03 -13.09
N LEU A 389 12.77 -15.07 -12.18
CA LEU A 389 13.98 -14.31 -11.86
C LEU A 389 14.78 -15.09 -10.80
N GLY A 390 16.01 -15.49 -11.13
CA GLY A 390 16.98 -16.00 -10.18
C GLY A 390 17.88 -14.89 -9.65
N CYS A 391 18.13 -14.88 -8.34
CA CYS A 391 18.92 -13.86 -7.64
C CYS A 391 20.07 -14.52 -6.87
N LEU A 392 21.30 -14.37 -7.36
CA LEU A 392 22.51 -14.88 -6.73
C LEU A 392 23.29 -13.75 -6.04
N LEU A 393 23.62 -13.95 -4.78
CA LEU A 393 24.42 -13.05 -3.96
C LEU A 393 25.71 -13.77 -3.53
N ASN A 394 26.88 -13.27 -3.95
CA ASN A 394 28.17 -13.76 -3.48
C ASN A 394 28.84 -12.65 -2.67
N ILE A 395 28.77 -12.78 -1.34
CA ILE A 395 29.29 -11.76 -0.43
C ILE A 395 30.82 -11.72 -0.45
N ALA A 396 31.48 -12.88 -0.52
CA ALA A 396 32.94 -12.97 -0.51
C ALA A 396 33.59 -12.33 -1.75
N ALA A 397 32.92 -12.38 -2.91
CA ALA A 397 33.36 -11.71 -4.14
C ALA A 397 32.82 -10.27 -4.28
N GLY A 398 31.92 -9.83 -3.40
CA GLY A 398 31.28 -8.52 -3.49
C GLY A 398 30.29 -8.38 -4.66
N THR A 399 29.67 -9.48 -5.13
CA THR A 399 28.88 -9.49 -6.37
C THR A 399 27.42 -9.91 -6.20
N VAL A 400 26.55 -9.34 -7.04
CA VAL A 400 25.17 -9.80 -7.27
C VAL A 400 25.00 -10.16 -8.74
N MET A 401 24.41 -11.32 -9.04
CA MET A 401 24.07 -11.75 -10.39
C MET A 401 22.58 -12.07 -10.49
N PHE A 402 21.94 -11.57 -11.55
CA PHE A 402 20.53 -11.82 -11.86
C PHE A 402 20.41 -12.74 -13.07
N PHE A 403 19.38 -13.61 -13.05
CA PHE A 403 19.11 -14.60 -14.07
C PHE A 403 17.64 -14.51 -14.51
N LEU A 404 17.31 -14.49 -15.81
CA LEU A 404 15.93 -14.63 -16.27
C LEU A 404 15.76 -15.99 -16.94
N ASN A 405 14.88 -16.83 -16.40
CA ASN A 405 14.68 -18.22 -16.81
C ASN A 405 16.01 -19.01 -16.94
N GLY A 406 16.92 -18.81 -15.98
CA GLY A 406 18.23 -19.43 -15.94
C GLY A 406 19.30 -18.80 -16.85
N GLN A 407 18.97 -17.82 -17.69
CA GLN A 407 19.97 -17.07 -18.44
C GLN A 407 20.58 -15.96 -17.55
N PRO A 408 21.89 -15.94 -17.29
CA PRO A 408 22.53 -14.88 -16.52
C PRO A 408 22.70 -13.59 -17.33
N LEU A 409 22.76 -12.46 -16.64
CA LEU A 409 23.34 -11.24 -17.21
C LEU A 409 24.83 -11.42 -17.53
N GLN A 410 25.32 -10.73 -18.55
CA GLN A 410 26.70 -10.74 -19.02
C GLN A 410 27.72 -10.30 -17.95
N LYS A 411 27.27 -9.54 -16.95
CA LYS A 411 28.12 -9.00 -15.87
C LYS A 411 27.33 -8.96 -14.56
N PRO A 412 27.95 -9.32 -13.42
CA PRO A 412 27.35 -9.07 -12.12
C PRO A 412 27.39 -7.57 -11.77
N HIS A 413 26.47 -7.16 -10.91
CA HIS A 413 26.51 -5.87 -10.23
C HIS A 413 27.55 -5.91 -9.08
N LEU A 414 28.35 -4.85 -8.93
CA LEU A 414 29.51 -4.81 -8.04
C LEU A 414 29.43 -3.75 -6.93
N ASP A 415 28.71 -2.64 -7.15
CA ASP A 415 28.82 -1.48 -6.25
C ASP A 415 28.01 -1.63 -4.94
N PHE A 416 26.94 -2.43 -4.95
CA PHE A 416 26.05 -2.64 -3.79
C PHE A 416 26.77 -3.12 -2.51
N LEU A 417 27.74 -4.02 -2.64
CA LEU A 417 28.46 -4.57 -1.48
C LEU A 417 29.75 -3.80 -1.12
N LYS A 418 30.17 -2.87 -1.97
CA LYS A 418 31.48 -2.21 -1.96
C LYS A 418 31.79 -1.42 -0.69
N ASN A 419 30.76 -0.80 -0.11
CA ASN A 419 30.84 0.02 1.12
C ASN A 419 30.08 -0.63 2.30
N ARG A 420 29.62 -1.88 2.17
CA ARG A 420 28.79 -2.53 3.18
C ARG A 420 29.63 -2.88 4.43
N PRO A 421 29.19 -2.52 5.65
CA PRO A 421 29.76 -3.07 6.87
C PRO A 421 29.70 -4.59 6.93
N ILE A 422 30.58 -5.18 7.75
CA ILE A 422 30.73 -6.64 7.88
C ILE A 422 29.52 -7.22 8.63
N ASP A 423 28.97 -6.46 9.58
CA ASP A 423 27.81 -6.73 10.42
C ASP A 423 26.45 -6.33 9.80
N ASP A 424 26.45 -5.53 8.73
CA ASP A 424 25.23 -5.20 7.97
C ASP A 424 24.77 -6.42 7.14
N GLY A 425 23.85 -7.21 7.70
CA GLY A 425 23.23 -8.35 7.03
C GLY A 425 22.42 -7.97 5.80
N VAL A 426 22.52 -8.79 4.75
CA VAL A 426 21.79 -8.63 3.48
C VAL A 426 20.56 -9.54 3.47
N PHE A 427 19.44 -9.02 2.97
CA PHE A 427 18.15 -9.68 2.87
C PHE A 427 17.76 -9.75 1.39
N ALA A 428 17.07 -10.82 0.98
CA ALA A 428 16.26 -10.77 -0.23
C ALA A 428 15.12 -9.74 -0.02
N ALA A 429 14.82 -8.93 -1.04
CA ALA A 429 13.89 -7.81 -0.92
C ALA A 429 13.18 -7.51 -2.25
N ALA A 430 12.02 -6.89 -2.18
CA ALA A 430 11.29 -6.42 -3.38
C ALA A 430 10.38 -5.21 -3.11
N SER A 431 10.08 -4.47 -4.18
CA SER A 431 9.10 -3.38 -4.24
C SER A 431 8.12 -3.58 -5.40
N PHE A 432 6.87 -3.19 -5.18
CA PHE A 432 5.73 -3.50 -6.03
C PHE A 432 4.89 -2.25 -6.34
N MET A 433 4.71 -1.95 -7.63
CA MET A 433 3.70 -0.96 -8.05
C MET A 433 2.29 -1.57 -8.03
N SER A 434 1.25 -0.75 -8.15
CA SER A 434 -0.16 -1.20 -8.14
C SER A 434 -0.43 -2.34 -9.14
N PHE A 435 -1.28 -3.26 -8.69
CA PHE A 435 -1.73 -4.48 -9.36
C PHE A 435 -0.67 -5.55 -9.64
N GLN A 436 0.56 -5.41 -9.13
CA GLN A 436 1.65 -6.38 -9.39
C GLN A 436 1.72 -7.52 -8.37
N GLN A 437 2.14 -8.72 -8.79
CA GLN A 437 2.20 -9.94 -7.97
C GLN A 437 3.34 -10.89 -8.40
N CYS A 438 4.04 -11.48 -7.42
CA CYS A 438 5.00 -12.56 -7.63
C CYS A 438 5.06 -13.53 -6.44
N ARG A 439 5.67 -14.72 -6.63
CA ARG A 439 5.95 -15.72 -5.58
C ARG A 439 7.46 -15.94 -5.47
N PHE A 440 7.99 -15.86 -4.25
CA PHE A 440 9.36 -16.18 -3.92
C PHE A 440 9.51 -17.66 -3.60
N ASN A 441 10.58 -18.27 -4.10
CA ASN A 441 11.11 -19.53 -3.60
C ASN A 441 12.47 -19.25 -2.97
N PHE A 442 12.54 -19.32 -1.64
CA PHE A 442 13.79 -19.18 -0.88
C PHE A 442 14.60 -20.49 -0.79
N GLY A 443 14.13 -21.58 -1.40
CA GLY A 443 14.65 -22.95 -1.23
C GLY A 443 13.70 -23.89 -0.45
N ALA A 444 12.45 -23.48 -0.24
CA ALA A 444 11.41 -24.32 0.36
C ALA A 444 10.83 -25.31 -0.68
N GLU A 445 10.88 -24.96 -1.96
CA GLU A 445 10.59 -25.81 -3.11
C GLU A 445 11.89 -25.96 -3.94
N PRO A 446 12.07 -27.02 -4.75
CA PRO A 446 13.23 -27.12 -5.65
C PRO A 446 13.28 -25.96 -6.66
N PHE A 447 14.47 -25.39 -6.87
CA PHE A 447 14.65 -24.32 -7.86
C PHE A 447 14.40 -24.80 -9.29
N LYS A 448 13.75 -23.95 -10.10
CA LYS A 448 13.44 -24.23 -11.51
C LYS A 448 14.66 -24.05 -12.41
N TYR A 449 15.52 -23.09 -12.10
CA TYR A 449 16.74 -22.74 -12.83
C TYR A 449 17.91 -22.45 -11.86
N PRO A 450 18.41 -23.45 -11.11
CA PRO A 450 19.58 -23.29 -10.26
C PRO A 450 20.82 -22.92 -11.09
N PRO A 451 21.67 -21.98 -10.63
CA PRO A 451 22.88 -21.57 -11.34
C PRO A 451 24.00 -22.61 -11.21
N ASP A 452 24.92 -22.64 -12.20
CA ASP A 452 26.09 -23.53 -12.25
C ASP A 452 27.25 -23.03 -11.36
N VAL A 453 26.97 -22.89 -10.05
CA VAL A 453 27.92 -22.52 -8.99
C VAL A 453 27.55 -23.23 -7.69
N GLU A 454 28.46 -23.29 -6.72
CA GLU A 454 28.12 -23.71 -5.35
C GLU A 454 27.43 -22.55 -4.60
N PHE A 455 26.25 -22.81 -4.04
CA PHE A 455 25.45 -21.85 -3.27
C PHE A 455 24.64 -22.54 -2.17
N LYS A 456 24.15 -21.76 -1.20
CA LYS A 456 23.12 -22.15 -0.23
C LYS A 456 21.77 -21.55 -0.64
N SER A 457 20.67 -22.22 -0.36
CA SER A 457 19.37 -21.55 -0.41
C SER A 457 19.17 -20.68 0.83
N PHE A 458 18.35 -19.62 0.75
CA PHE A 458 17.97 -18.85 1.94
C PHE A 458 17.27 -19.74 2.99
N ASN A 459 16.53 -20.77 2.56
CA ASN A 459 15.82 -21.74 3.41
C ASN A 459 16.77 -22.65 4.22
N ASP A 460 18.03 -22.79 3.79
CA ASP A 460 19.09 -23.51 4.52
C ASP A 460 19.74 -22.67 5.64
N GLY A 461 19.32 -21.41 5.82
CA GLY A 461 19.95 -20.40 6.69
C GLY A 461 20.06 -20.74 8.18
N GLY A 462 19.55 -21.88 8.64
CA GLY A 462 19.67 -22.38 10.02
C GLY A 462 18.74 -21.72 11.05
N ALA A 463 18.30 -20.48 10.81
CA ALA A 463 17.27 -19.83 11.61
C ALA A 463 15.88 -20.41 11.29
N THR A 464 15.42 -21.38 12.09
CA THR A 464 14.02 -21.84 12.01
C THR A 464 13.12 -20.77 12.61
N LEU A 465 12.27 -20.15 11.79
CA LEU A 465 11.27 -19.16 12.24
C LEU A 465 10.35 -19.75 13.32
N THR A 466 10.05 -18.95 14.34
CA THR A 466 9.06 -19.33 15.35
C THR A 466 7.66 -19.44 14.75
N VAL A 467 6.71 -20.05 15.47
CA VAL A 467 5.31 -20.19 14.99
C VAL A 467 4.71 -18.81 14.72
N GLU A 468 4.99 -17.84 15.59
CA GLU A 468 4.54 -16.44 15.48
C GLU A 468 5.12 -15.78 14.23
N GLN A 469 6.43 -15.94 13.99
CA GLN A 469 7.10 -15.40 12.79
C GLN A 469 6.59 -16.04 11.49
N LYS A 470 6.18 -17.32 11.52
CA LYS A 470 5.54 -18.00 10.39
C LYS A 470 4.05 -17.63 10.20
N THR A 471 3.42 -16.95 11.16
CA THR A 471 1.98 -16.68 11.13
C THR A 471 1.68 -15.31 10.54
N ILE A 472 1.23 -15.27 9.29
CA ILE A 472 0.78 -14.04 8.61
C ILE A 472 -0.63 -13.64 9.11
N LEU A 473 -0.67 -12.95 10.27
CA LEU A 473 -1.92 -12.55 10.92
C LEU A 473 -2.62 -11.37 10.23
N PRO A 474 -3.93 -11.46 9.92
CA PRO A 474 -4.74 -10.31 9.51
C PRO A 474 -4.66 -9.16 10.52
N ARG A 475 -4.54 -7.91 10.04
CA ARG A 475 -4.33 -6.72 10.90
C ARG A 475 -5.36 -6.60 12.01
N ARG A 476 -6.63 -6.89 11.72
CA ARG A 476 -7.71 -6.94 12.72
C ARG A 476 -7.46 -7.97 13.81
N ARG A 477 -6.98 -9.17 13.45
CA ARG A 477 -6.68 -10.26 14.41
C ARG A 477 -5.47 -9.91 15.28
N ARG A 478 -4.42 -9.31 14.69
CA ARG A 478 -3.29 -8.77 15.44
C ARG A 478 -3.73 -7.71 16.47
N LEU A 479 -4.64 -6.80 16.10
CA LEU A 479 -5.23 -5.83 17.04
C LEU A 479 -6.14 -6.48 18.10
N GLU A 480 -6.98 -7.46 17.73
CA GLU A 480 -7.81 -8.24 18.67
C GLU A 480 -6.97 -9.01 19.71
N LEU A 481 -5.75 -9.43 19.36
CA LEU A 481 -4.80 -10.09 20.26
C LEU A 481 -4.10 -9.08 21.17
N LEU A 482 -3.53 -8.00 20.62
CA LEU A 482 -2.88 -6.93 21.40
C LEU A 482 -3.85 -6.27 22.41
N GLN A 483 -5.15 -6.21 22.12
CA GLN A 483 -6.19 -5.73 23.06
C GLN A 483 -6.50 -6.72 24.20
N ARG A 484 -6.02 -7.96 24.13
CA ARG A 484 -6.24 -9.03 25.13
C ARG A 484 -4.98 -9.37 25.92
N GLU A 485 -3.80 -8.92 25.46
CA GLU A 485 -2.57 -9.03 26.25
C GLU A 485 -2.70 -8.15 27.49
N PRO A 486 -2.58 -8.71 28.70
CA PRO A 486 -2.64 -7.91 29.92
C PRO A 486 -1.36 -7.06 30.00
N ILE A 487 -1.53 -5.74 29.97
CA ILE A 487 -0.48 -4.80 30.34
C ILE A 487 0.02 -5.19 31.75
N PRO A 488 1.31 -5.50 31.95
CA PRO A 488 1.81 -5.90 33.26
C PRO A 488 1.66 -4.80 34.31
N ASP A 489 1.25 -5.15 35.53
CA ASP A 489 1.00 -4.22 36.66
C ASP A 489 2.27 -3.48 37.15
N ASP A 490 3.45 -3.84 36.64
CA ASP A 490 4.73 -3.21 36.87
C ASP A 490 5.17 -2.26 35.74
N TYR A 491 4.38 -2.07 34.67
CA TYR A 491 4.69 -1.11 33.61
C TYR A 491 4.24 0.33 33.93
N CYS A 492 4.91 1.31 33.31
CA CYS A 492 4.63 2.73 33.45
C CYS A 492 3.25 3.09 32.89
N THR A 493 2.36 3.57 33.76
CA THR A 493 1.00 4.05 33.47
C THR A 493 0.89 5.23 32.49
N ILE A 494 2.02 5.77 32.01
CA ILE A 494 2.09 6.91 31.08
C ILE A 494 2.55 6.48 29.69
N CYS A 495 3.68 5.77 29.58
CA CYS A 495 4.21 5.34 28.28
C CYS A 495 3.88 3.89 27.90
N TYR A 496 3.50 3.05 28.86
CA TYR A 496 3.24 1.62 28.66
C TYR A 496 4.40 0.84 27.99
N SER A 497 5.63 1.38 28.05
CA SER A 497 6.81 0.84 27.34
C SER A 497 7.99 0.48 28.25
N ASN A 498 8.04 1.03 29.47
CA ASN A 498 9.13 0.84 30.45
C ASN A 498 8.52 0.46 31.81
N PRO A 499 9.25 -0.25 32.70
CA PRO A 499 8.82 -0.48 34.08
C PRO A 499 8.48 0.82 34.84
N GLY A 500 7.49 0.76 35.72
CA GLY A 500 6.96 1.87 36.54
C GLY A 500 7.85 2.26 37.73
N ASP A 501 9.16 2.23 37.52
CA ASP A 501 10.27 2.19 38.49
C ASP A 501 10.42 3.37 39.45
N THR A 502 9.62 4.44 39.34
CA THR A 502 9.79 5.69 40.07
C THR A 502 8.59 6.03 40.94
N VAL A 503 8.86 6.37 42.20
CA VAL A 503 7.90 6.87 43.20
C VAL A 503 8.02 8.39 43.34
N LEU A 504 6.89 9.09 43.32
CA LEU A 504 6.80 10.55 43.36
C LEU A 504 6.58 11.08 44.78
N SER A 505 7.59 11.76 45.35
CA SER A 505 7.51 12.39 46.66
C SER A 505 6.94 13.81 46.58
N PRO A 506 6.12 14.28 47.55
CA PRO A 506 5.73 13.62 48.79
C PRO A 506 4.42 12.80 48.71
N CYS A 507 3.81 12.69 47.53
CA CYS A 507 2.50 12.03 47.37
C CYS A 507 2.55 10.49 47.43
N LEU A 508 3.74 9.91 47.27
CA LEU A 508 4.08 8.48 47.29
C LEU A 508 3.40 7.63 46.21
N HIS A 509 3.00 8.23 45.09
CA HIS A 509 2.47 7.49 43.94
C HIS A 509 3.61 6.89 43.10
N GLY A 510 3.52 5.59 42.80
CA GLY A 510 4.43 4.84 41.92
C GLY A 510 3.74 4.40 40.62
N GLY A 511 4.39 3.51 39.86
CA GLY A 511 3.86 3.03 38.57
C GLY A 511 4.14 3.97 37.40
N ILE A 512 5.24 4.73 37.47
CA ILE A 512 5.68 5.69 36.44
C ILE A 512 7.18 5.47 36.22
N CYS A 513 7.65 5.35 34.98
CA CYS A 513 9.08 5.18 34.69
C CYS A 513 9.86 6.49 34.86
N LYS A 514 11.16 6.36 35.13
CA LYS A 514 12.15 7.44 35.26
C LYS A 514 12.12 8.45 34.12
N ILE A 515 11.90 7.99 32.89
CA ILE A 515 11.84 8.87 31.70
C ILE A 515 10.59 9.76 31.74
N CYS A 516 9.43 9.20 32.08
CA CYS A 516 8.18 9.96 32.15
C CYS A 516 8.08 10.82 33.41
N SER A 517 8.61 10.36 34.55
CA SER A 517 8.59 11.14 35.81
C SER A 517 9.39 12.44 35.69
N MET A 518 10.44 12.47 34.87
CA MET A 518 11.23 13.67 34.57
C MET A 518 10.54 14.68 33.64
N GLN A 519 9.41 14.32 33.01
CA GLN A 519 8.60 15.22 32.17
C GLN A 519 7.41 15.84 32.92
N LEU A 520 7.33 15.63 34.23
CA LEU A 520 6.20 16.01 35.08
C LEU A 520 6.65 16.90 36.23
N ASP A 521 6.04 18.07 36.37
CA ASP A 521 6.16 18.93 37.57
C ASP A 521 5.15 18.57 38.66
N HIS A 522 4.06 17.90 38.29
CA HIS A 522 2.95 17.51 39.17
C HIS A 522 2.58 16.05 38.94
N CYS A 523 2.25 15.33 40.02
CA CYS A 523 1.84 13.93 39.96
C CYS A 523 0.55 13.78 39.15
N PRO A 524 0.49 12.91 38.12
CA PRO A 524 -0.70 12.78 37.28
C PRO A 524 -1.91 12.20 38.04
N LEU A 525 -1.66 11.44 39.11
CA LEU A 525 -2.70 10.72 39.86
C LEU A 525 -3.39 11.60 40.92
N CYS A 526 -2.69 12.55 41.53
CA CYS A 526 -3.24 13.41 42.59
C CYS A 526 -2.99 14.92 42.42
N ARG A 527 -2.31 15.34 41.34
CA ARG A 527 -1.98 16.74 40.98
C ARG A 527 -1.13 17.51 42.01
N GLN A 528 -0.54 16.82 42.98
CA GLN A 528 0.42 17.41 43.91
C GLN A 528 1.76 17.67 43.19
N ALA A 529 2.43 18.78 43.50
CA ALA A 529 3.76 19.08 42.96
C ALA A 529 4.77 17.97 43.32
N ILE A 530 5.71 17.68 42.43
CA ILE A 530 6.72 16.63 42.60
C ILE A 530 8.01 17.26 43.14
N GLU A 531 8.29 17.01 44.41
CA GLU A 531 9.49 17.51 45.09
C GLU A 531 10.70 16.61 44.81
N ASN A 532 10.53 15.29 44.94
CA ASN A 532 11.59 14.30 44.69
C ASN A 532 11.06 13.09 43.92
N ARG A 533 11.97 12.39 43.22
CA ARG A 533 11.72 11.16 42.45
C ARG A 533 12.66 10.09 43.00
N ILE A 534 12.11 9.01 43.52
CA ILE A 534 12.83 7.95 44.24
C ILE A 534 12.67 6.65 43.45
N MET A 535 13.71 5.84 43.28
CA MET A 535 13.55 4.52 42.64
C MET A 535 12.71 3.60 43.56
N GLU A 536 11.84 2.76 43.02
CA GLU A 536 10.97 1.90 43.85
C GLU A 536 11.78 0.88 44.68
N GLU A 537 12.95 0.47 44.18
CA GLU A 537 13.97 -0.33 44.92
C GLU A 537 14.60 0.41 46.11
N GLU A 538 14.60 1.74 46.10
CA GLU A 538 15.09 2.60 47.20
C GLU A 538 13.95 2.96 48.18
N ALA A 539 12.69 2.66 47.84
CA ALA A 539 11.49 3.06 48.57
C ALA A 539 10.91 1.95 49.48
N LEU A 540 11.66 0.88 49.75
CA LEU A 540 11.18 -0.38 50.35
C LEU A 540 10.48 -0.24 51.72
N ASP A 541 10.83 0.75 52.53
CA ASP A 541 10.19 1.02 53.84
C ASP A 541 8.93 1.91 53.74
N VAL A 542 8.47 2.26 52.54
CA VAL A 542 7.44 3.28 52.29
C VAL A 542 6.22 2.68 51.57
N SER A 543 5.02 3.02 52.04
CA SER A 543 3.76 2.51 51.46
C SER A 543 3.40 3.18 50.13
N VAL A 544 4.01 2.69 49.05
CA VAL A 544 3.78 3.15 47.67
C VAL A 544 2.30 3.03 47.28
N ARG A 545 1.74 4.14 46.82
CA ARG A 545 0.35 4.25 46.35
C ARG A 545 0.30 3.99 44.85
N ARG A 546 0.24 2.72 44.46
CA ARG A 546 -0.12 2.35 43.08
C ARG A 546 -1.63 2.49 42.89
N VAL A 547 -2.06 3.00 41.73
CA VAL A 547 -3.47 2.92 41.30
C VAL A 547 -3.66 1.56 40.66
N SER A 548 -4.41 0.67 41.31
CA SER A 548 -4.84 -0.58 40.67
C SER A 548 -5.86 -0.29 39.56
N GLY A 549 -5.73 -1.02 38.45
CA GLY A 549 -6.70 -0.99 37.36
C GLY A 549 -8.11 -1.32 37.88
N SER A 550 -9.11 -0.51 37.50
CA SER A 550 -10.40 -0.48 38.18
C SER A 550 -11.37 -1.59 37.75
N THR A 551 -11.19 -2.80 38.28
CA THR A 551 -12.24 -3.85 38.24
C THR A 551 -12.81 -4.16 39.63
N GLY A 552 -14.04 -3.70 39.88
CA GLY A 552 -14.95 -4.29 40.88
C GLY A 552 -14.59 -4.15 42.37
N ARG A 553 -15.37 -3.35 43.12
CA ARG A 553 -15.37 -3.44 44.60
C ARG A 553 -15.88 -4.80 45.07
N LEU A 554 -15.06 -5.60 45.75
CA LEU A 554 -15.53 -6.60 46.71
C LEU A 554 -14.63 -6.63 47.95
N SER A 555 -15.24 -6.42 49.12
CA SER A 555 -14.57 -6.49 50.42
C SER A 555 -14.52 -7.94 50.93
N SER A 556 -13.35 -8.58 50.85
CA SER A 556 -13.11 -9.93 51.39
C SER A 556 -12.66 -9.88 52.85
N SER A 557 -13.61 -9.79 53.78
CA SER A 557 -13.32 -9.99 55.21
C SER A 557 -13.01 -11.46 55.50
N SER A 558 -11.96 -11.70 56.29
CA SER A 558 -11.35 -13.03 56.44
C SER A 558 -12.28 -14.09 57.03
N ARG A 559 -12.52 -15.19 56.30
CA ARG A 559 -12.91 -16.49 56.87
C ARG A 559 -12.11 -17.64 56.25
N ARG A 560 -11.53 -18.48 57.12
CA ARG A 560 -10.95 -19.78 56.77
C ARG A 560 -12.07 -20.78 56.48
N ILE A 561 -11.83 -21.78 55.64
CA ILE A 561 -11.92 -23.24 55.94
C ILE A 561 -11.64 -24.08 54.67
N SER A 562 -11.32 -25.35 54.86
CA SER A 562 -10.75 -26.32 53.92
C SER A 562 -11.73 -27.05 53.00
N ASN A 563 -11.18 -27.59 51.90
CA ASN A 563 -11.50 -28.86 51.22
C ASN A 563 -12.97 -29.33 51.10
N GLY A 564 -13.48 -29.39 49.87
CA GLY A 564 -14.65 -30.20 49.50
C GLY A 564 -14.75 -30.43 47.98
N ARG A 565 -14.91 -31.68 47.54
CA ARG A 565 -15.22 -32.03 46.14
C ARG A 565 -16.74 -32.14 45.95
N THR A 566 -17.29 -31.70 44.81
CA THR A 566 -18.29 -32.44 44.02
C THR A 566 -18.55 -31.80 42.65
N HIS A 567 -19.09 -32.59 41.71
CA HIS A 567 -19.53 -32.15 40.38
C HIS A 567 -20.82 -31.28 40.43
N VAL A 568 -21.05 -30.48 39.38
CA VAL A 568 -22.15 -30.64 38.39
C VAL A 568 -21.91 -29.68 37.21
N SER A 569 -22.57 -29.94 36.07
CA SER A 569 -22.28 -29.35 34.74
C SER A 569 -23.32 -28.27 34.31
N PRO A 570 -23.28 -27.69 33.09
CA PRO A 570 -23.52 -26.25 32.89
C PRO A 570 -24.95 -25.83 32.51
N PHE A 571 -25.23 -24.53 32.65
CA PHE A 571 -26.39 -23.85 32.06
C PHE A 571 -25.97 -22.76 31.07
N ARG A 572 -26.70 -22.67 29.95
CA ARG A 572 -26.61 -21.58 28.96
C ARG A 572 -27.35 -20.34 29.47
N PHE A 573 -26.92 -19.15 29.05
CA PHE A 573 -27.83 -18.02 28.88
C PHE A 573 -27.50 -17.24 27.59
N THR A 574 -28.51 -16.54 27.08
CA THR A 574 -28.54 -15.88 25.76
C THR A 574 -28.86 -14.40 25.91
N THR A 575 -28.09 -13.56 25.22
CA THR A 575 -28.39 -12.16 24.83
C THR A 575 -27.59 -11.94 23.54
N GLU A 576 -28.13 -11.54 22.39
CA GLU A 576 -28.93 -10.32 22.12
C GLU A 576 -28.21 -9.03 22.54
N ILE A 577 -27.38 -8.52 21.64
CA ILE A 577 -27.51 -7.21 20.97
C ILE A 577 -26.77 -7.30 19.62
#